data_AF-K1QTT9-F1
#
_entry.id   AF-K1QTT9-F1
#
_cell.length_a   1.000
_cell.length_b   1.000
_cell.length_c   1.000
_cell.angle_alpha   90.00
_cell.angle_beta   90.00
_cell.angle_gamma   90.00
#
_symmetry.space_group_name_H-M   'P 1'
#
loop_
_entity.id
_entity.type
_entity.pdbx_description
1 polymer ?
#
loop_
_entity_poly.entity_id
_entity_poly.type
_entity_poly.pdbx_seq_one_letter_code
_entity_poly.pdbx_strand_id
1 'polypeptide(L)'
;MNGNCWWADRPTDRQQRMKRSKSSSPQNSFTMRRTSSTWSILASKRKRKGSPVLTRQVSASDNLLADINKLDSKGRSLLFLAARCDQPEVAIQLLDAGCNANLANSEGNTPLHEAAECGHVEVVNILLKNGQCDINAKNLFGQTPLMRAVFTDNLEVVKRLVKAGSDLHRVDSLGKSALMIGLQEGAERSCLYLIKAGSDVNMTDHEGHSVLFYSVHSSYLHTLDVAKKLIKAGCDILRNASWLVDSKNDRNCLLLEDPKFHSVLLSKVGIKEKHHKKQDLISTLKITFQGRSNRDSKCATL
;
A
#
# COMPACT_ATOMS: atom_id res chain seq x y z
N MET A 1 12.65 21.84 25.78
CA MET A 1 12.41 22.13 24.35
C MET A 1 11.75 20.90 23.75
N ASN A 2 10.63 21.11 23.07
CA ASN A 2 9.50 20.17 22.97
C ASN A 2 9.82 18.93 22.13
N GLY A 3 9.86 17.77 22.78
CA GLY A 3 9.92 16.47 22.12
C GLY A 3 8.52 15.93 21.87
N ASN A 4 7.92 16.29 20.74
CA ASN A 4 6.75 15.57 20.24
C ASN A 4 7.23 14.20 19.75
N CYS A 5 6.72 13.12 20.34
CA CYS A 5 6.95 11.75 19.88
C CYS A 5 6.00 11.44 18.72
N TRP A 6 6.50 11.49 17.49
CA TRP A 6 5.71 11.36 16.25
C TRP A 6 5.13 9.96 15.98
N TRP A 7 5.44 8.95 16.80
CA TRP A 7 4.86 7.60 16.68
C TRP A 7 3.52 7.42 17.40
N ALA A 8 3.08 8.41 18.19
CA ALA A 8 1.84 8.35 18.95
C ALA A 8 0.58 8.62 18.09
N ASP A 9 0.69 9.40 17.02
CA ASP A 9 -0.42 9.70 16.12
C ASP A 9 -0.51 8.66 15.00
N ARG A 10 -0.86 7.43 15.40
CA ARG A 10 -1.28 6.41 14.45
C ARG A 10 -2.54 6.89 13.70
N PRO A 11 -2.68 6.63 12.39
CA PRO A 11 -3.98 6.61 11.74
C PRO A 11 -4.76 5.34 12.17
N THR A 12 -4.90 5.13 13.48
CA THR A 12 -5.66 4.03 14.09
C THR A 12 -7.16 4.15 13.81
N ASP A 13 -7.65 5.32 13.40
CA ASP A 13 -9.07 5.52 13.08
C ASP A 13 -9.52 4.75 11.83
N ARG A 14 -8.65 4.50 10.85
CA ARG A 14 -9.02 3.72 9.66
C ARG A 14 -9.06 2.22 9.95
N GLN A 15 -8.11 1.70 10.75
CA GLN A 15 -8.12 0.29 11.19
C GLN A 15 -9.20 0.01 12.25
N GLN A 16 -9.52 0.95 13.15
CA GLN A 16 -10.62 0.81 14.12
C GLN A 16 -11.99 0.88 13.44
N ARG A 17 -12.14 1.69 12.38
CA ARG A 17 -13.36 1.71 11.56
C ARG A 17 -13.57 0.41 10.77
N MET A 18 -12.50 -0.27 10.36
CA MET A 18 -12.57 -1.60 9.72
C MET A 18 -12.69 -2.78 10.69
N LYS A 19 -12.19 -2.67 11.93
CA LYS A 19 -12.43 -3.69 12.98
C LYS A 19 -13.84 -3.60 13.56
N ARG A 20 -14.39 -2.39 13.72
CA ARG A 20 -15.80 -2.19 14.13
C ARG A 20 -16.81 -2.74 13.12
N SER A 21 -16.48 -2.81 11.83
CA SER A 21 -17.37 -3.42 10.84
C SER A 21 -17.36 -4.96 10.85
N LYS A 22 -16.49 -5.60 11.63
CA LYS A 22 -16.39 -7.08 11.73
C LYS A 22 -16.87 -7.66 13.07
N SER A 23 -17.33 -6.84 14.02
CA SER A 23 -17.73 -7.34 15.35
C SER A 23 -18.94 -6.60 15.93
N SER A 24 -20.11 -6.74 15.31
CA SER A 24 -21.41 -6.69 15.99
C SER A 24 -22.52 -6.95 14.98
N SER A 25 -22.94 -8.20 14.91
CA SER A 25 -24.22 -8.57 14.30
C SER A 25 -25.26 -8.63 15.41
N PRO A 26 -26.14 -7.64 15.58
CA PRO A 26 -27.48 -7.91 16.05
C PRO A 26 -28.38 -8.06 14.83
N GLN A 27 -28.99 -9.24 14.72
CA GLN A 27 -30.23 -9.34 13.96
C GLN A 27 -31.22 -8.36 14.59
N ASN A 28 -31.64 -7.34 13.85
CA ASN A 28 -33.03 -6.89 13.88
C ASN A 28 -33.35 -5.92 12.74
N SER A 29 -34.53 -6.18 12.19
CA SER A 29 -35.25 -5.47 11.15
C SER A 29 -35.35 -3.96 11.39
N PHE A 30 -34.99 -3.16 10.39
CA PHE A 30 -35.48 -1.79 10.26
C PHE A 30 -35.84 -1.49 8.81
N THR A 31 -37.07 -1.08 8.62
CA THR A 31 -37.70 -0.67 7.37
C THR A 31 -37.11 0.66 6.90
N MET A 32 -36.52 0.70 5.71
CA MET A 32 -36.17 1.97 5.06
C MET A 32 -37.18 2.31 3.97
N ARG A 33 -37.91 3.40 4.22
CA ARG A 33 -38.80 4.08 3.28
C ARG A 33 -38.01 4.54 2.05
N ARG A 34 -38.68 4.39 0.90
CA ARG A 34 -38.33 4.99 -0.40
C ARG A 34 -38.03 6.48 -0.28
N THR A 35 -36.87 6.89 -0.77
CA THR A 35 -36.76 8.12 -1.56
C THR A 35 -35.92 7.87 -2.81
N SER A 36 -36.38 8.49 -3.89
CA SER A 36 -36.07 8.27 -5.30
C SER A 36 -34.57 8.23 -5.63
N SER A 37 -34.08 7.08 -6.07
CA SER A 37 -32.78 6.94 -6.76
C SER A 37 -32.79 5.71 -7.67
N THR A 38 -33.40 5.84 -8.84
CA THR A 38 -33.39 4.78 -9.85
C THR A 38 -32.13 4.88 -10.71
N TRP A 39 -31.11 4.13 -10.34
CA TRP A 39 -30.23 3.48 -11.32
C TRP A 39 -30.80 2.08 -11.54
N SER A 40 -31.32 1.83 -12.74
CA SER A 40 -31.83 0.54 -13.18
C SER A 40 -30.99 0.06 -14.35
N ILE A 41 -30.06 -0.86 -14.10
CA ILE A 41 -29.53 -1.76 -15.12
C ILE A 41 -29.82 -3.18 -14.66
N LEU A 42 -30.89 -3.71 -15.25
CA LEU A 42 -31.27 -5.11 -15.46
C LEU A 42 -30.43 -6.21 -14.78
N ALA A 43 -30.96 -6.71 -13.67
CA ALA A 43 -31.02 -8.15 -13.41
C ALA A 43 -32.50 -8.52 -13.19
N SER A 44 -33.18 -8.97 -14.23
CA SER A 44 -34.58 -9.42 -14.14
C SER A 44 -34.71 -10.85 -14.65
N LYS A 45 -34.82 -11.78 -13.71
CA LYS A 45 -35.69 -12.95 -13.88
C LYS A 45 -36.40 -13.23 -12.54
N ARG A 46 -37.53 -12.56 -12.33
CA ARG A 46 -38.58 -13.11 -11.47
C ARG A 46 -39.92 -12.94 -12.18
N LYS A 47 -40.36 -14.02 -12.85
CA LYS A 47 -41.67 -14.14 -13.46
C LYS A 47 -42.76 -13.87 -12.40
N ARG A 48 -43.63 -12.90 -12.64
CA ARG A 48 -45.05 -13.01 -12.25
C ARG A 48 -45.90 -12.80 -13.50
N LYS A 49 -46.78 -13.76 -13.73
CA LYS A 49 -47.67 -13.92 -14.89
C LYS A 49 -48.76 -12.83 -14.88
N GLY A 50 -49.11 -12.32 -16.06
CA GLY A 50 -50.38 -11.63 -16.30
C GLY A 50 -50.36 -10.49 -17.32
N SER A 51 -50.35 -10.83 -18.62
CA SER A 51 -51.00 -10.12 -19.76
C SER A 51 -50.44 -8.76 -20.26
N PRO A 52 -50.66 -8.40 -21.55
CA PRO A 52 -50.27 -9.08 -22.78
C PRO A 52 -49.24 -8.27 -23.59
N VAL A 53 -48.72 -8.95 -24.62
CA VAL A 53 -47.59 -8.58 -25.46
C VAL A 53 -47.90 -7.39 -26.39
N LEU A 54 -47.18 -6.29 -26.24
CA LEU A 54 -46.83 -5.40 -27.34
C LEU A 54 -45.33 -5.58 -27.60
N THR A 55 -44.99 -6.55 -28.45
CA THR A 55 -43.67 -6.64 -29.09
C THR A 55 -43.51 -5.45 -30.01
N ARG A 56 -43.15 -4.29 -29.44
CA ARG A 56 -42.49 -3.24 -30.21
C ARG A 56 -41.02 -3.63 -30.24
N GLN A 57 -40.56 -4.11 -31.41
CA GLN A 57 -39.14 -4.07 -31.75
C GLN A 57 -38.68 -2.64 -31.45
N VAL A 58 -37.96 -2.46 -30.35
CA VAL A 58 -37.29 -1.19 -30.09
C VAL A 58 -36.11 -1.20 -31.04
N SER A 59 -36.31 -0.48 -32.14
CA SER A 59 -35.26 -0.12 -33.07
C SER A 59 -34.04 0.35 -32.30
N ALA A 60 -32.87 -0.12 -32.73
CA ALA A 60 -31.62 0.55 -32.47
C ALA A 60 -31.77 2.06 -32.76
N SER A 61 -30.92 2.86 -32.13
CA SER A 61 -30.92 4.34 -32.06
C SER A 61 -31.91 4.95 -31.06
N ASP A 62 -31.35 5.78 -30.16
CA ASP A 62 -32.02 6.91 -29.47
C ASP A 62 -32.12 6.92 -27.93
N ASN A 63 -31.37 6.07 -27.20
CA ASN A 63 -31.04 6.36 -25.78
C ASN A 63 -29.81 5.62 -25.20
N LEU A 64 -28.96 5.05 -26.05
CA LEU A 64 -27.87 4.14 -25.66
C LEU A 64 -26.52 4.85 -25.46
N LEU A 65 -26.49 6.00 -24.78
CA LEU A 65 -25.26 6.65 -24.33
C LEU A 65 -25.58 7.52 -23.11
N ALA A 66 -26.09 6.92 -22.03
CA ALA A 66 -25.70 7.42 -20.73
C ALA A 66 -24.16 7.40 -20.73
N ASP A 67 -23.54 8.58 -20.66
CA ASP A 67 -22.08 8.71 -20.76
C ASP A 67 -21.42 7.68 -19.83
N ILE A 68 -20.76 6.67 -20.42
CA ILE A 68 -20.17 5.55 -19.69
C ILE A 68 -19.07 6.02 -18.72
N ASN A 69 -18.54 7.22 -18.98
CA ASN A 69 -17.54 7.92 -18.19
C ASN A 69 -18.16 8.91 -17.19
N LYS A 70 -19.48 8.96 -17.06
CA LYS A 70 -20.16 9.83 -16.10
C LYS A 70 -19.69 9.51 -14.69
N LEU A 71 -19.34 10.57 -13.98
CA LEU A 71 -18.89 10.51 -12.60
C LEU A 71 -20.04 10.79 -11.63
N ASP A 72 -20.00 10.14 -10.47
CA ASP A 72 -20.89 10.47 -9.37
C ASP A 72 -20.39 11.71 -8.58
N SER A 73 -21.09 12.08 -7.50
CA SER A 73 -20.73 13.24 -6.67
C SER A 73 -19.37 13.14 -5.97
N LYS A 74 -18.72 11.97 -5.99
CA LYS A 74 -17.38 11.73 -5.45
C LYS A 74 -16.34 11.54 -6.56
N GLY A 75 -16.70 11.86 -7.81
CA GLY A 75 -15.84 11.68 -8.97
C GLY A 75 -15.68 10.22 -9.40
N ARG A 76 -16.52 9.29 -8.93
CA ARG A 76 -16.35 7.86 -9.23
C ARG A 76 -17.06 7.49 -10.53
N SER A 77 -16.35 6.86 -11.45
CA SER A 77 -16.93 6.26 -12.65
C SER A 77 -17.63 4.94 -12.34
N LEU A 78 -18.40 4.42 -13.31
CA LEU A 78 -19.05 3.12 -13.16
C LEU A 78 -18.02 1.98 -13.03
N LEU A 79 -16.91 2.06 -13.77
CA LEU A 79 -15.80 1.11 -13.65
C LEU A 79 -15.13 1.19 -12.27
N PHE A 80 -14.98 2.40 -11.70
CA PHE A 80 -14.46 2.55 -10.33
C PHE A 80 -15.35 1.79 -9.33
N LEU A 81 -16.67 1.90 -9.45
CA LEU A 81 -17.60 1.20 -8.56
C LEU A 81 -17.56 -0.32 -8.76
N ALA A 82 -17.49 -0.79 -10.02
CA ALA A 82 -17.31 -2.21 -10.32
C ALA A 82 -16.01 -2.75 -9.71
N ALA A 83 -14.93 -1.98 -9.80
CA ALA A 83 -13.64 -2.33 -9.24
C ALA A 83 -13.65 -2.38 -7.71
N ARG A 84 -14.38 -1.49 -7.04
CA ARG A 84 -14.55 -1.48 -5.58
C ARG A 84 -15.37 -2.66 -5.04
N CYS A 85 -16.41 -3.04 -5.78
CA CYS A 85 -17.42 -4.00 -5.35
C CYS A 85 -17.17 -5.44 -5.83
N ASP A 86 -15.97 -5.72 -6.36
CA ASP A 86 -15.60 -7.03 -6.92
C ASP A 86 -16.58 -7.54 -7.98
N GLN A 87 -16.82 -6.75 -9.03
CA GLN A 87 -17.74 -7.07 -10.12
C GLN A 87 -16.97 -7.28 -11.43
N PRO A 88 -16.30 -8.45 -11.62
CA PRO A 88 -15.46 -8.69 -12.78
C PRO A 88 -16.23 -8.70 -14.11
N GLU A 89 -17.44 -9.27 -14.16
CA GLU A 89 -18.25 -9.31 -15.38
C GLU A 89 -18.67 -7.90 -15.81
N VAL A 90 -19.03 -7.05 -14.84
CA VAL A 90 -19.38 -5.65 -15.10
C VAL A 90 -18.13 -4.89 -15.58
N ALA A 91 -16.96 -5.12 -14.97
CA ALA A 91 -15.72 -4.50 -15.41
C ALA A 91 -15.38 -4.87 -16.86
N ILE A 92 -15.53 -6.15 -17.25
CA ILE A 92 -15.33 -6.59 -18.64
C ILE A 92 -16.28 -5.85 -19.59
N GLN A 93 -17.58 -5.86 -19.30
CA GLN A 93 -18.58 -5.19 -20.16
C GLN A 93 -18.30 -3.70 -20.34
N LEU A 94 -17.87 -3.01 -19.28
CA LEU A 94 -17.56 -1.59 -19.34
C LEU A 94 -16.31 -1.29 -20.16
N LEU A 95 -15.29 -2.14 -20.04
CA LEU A 95 -14.05 -1.99 -20.80
C LEU A 95 -14.26 -2.34 -22.28
N ASP A 96 -15.04 -3.38 -22.58
CA ASP A 96 -15.44 -3.75 -23.95
C ASP A 96 -16.26 -2.63 -24.62
N ALA A 97 -17.05 -1.89 -23.82
CA ALA A 97 -17.78 -0.71 -24.26
C ALA A 97 -16.91 0.57 -24.37
N GLY A 98 -15.59 0.48 -24.12
CA GLY A 98 -14.64 1.58 -24.33
C GLY A 98 -14.65 2.65 -23.23
N CYS A 99 -15.00 2.31 -21.99
CA CYS A 99 -14.89 3.27 -20.88
C CYS A 99 -13.43 3.64 -20.59
N ASN A 100 -13.21 4.85 -20.08
CA ASN A 100 -11.88 5.29 -19.68
C ASN A 100 -11.48 4.65 -18.35
N ALA A 101 -10.53 3.72 -18.41
CA ALA A 101 -10.06 2.95 -17.26
C ALA A 101 -9.27 3.76 -16.22
N ASN A 102 -8.88 5.00 -16.53
CA ASN A 102 -8.05 5.85 -15.67
C ASN A 102 -8.84 6.98 -14.98
N LEU A 103 -10.18 6.98 -15.08
CA LEU A 103 -10.99 7.99 -14.40
C LEU A 103 -10.85 7.89 -12.89
N ALA A 104 -10.16 8.87 -12.33
CA ALA A 104 -9.88 8.94 -10.91
C ALA A 104 -11.03 9.59 -10.13
N ASN A 105 -11.26 9.12 -8.91
CA ASN A 105 -12.18 9.76 -7.98
C ASN A 105 -11.63 11.09 -7.44
N SER A 106 -12.38 11.75 -6.56
CA SER A 106 -11.98 13.02 -5.94
C SER A 106 -10.67 12.96 -5.12
N GLU A 107 -10.20 11.77 -4.75
CA GLU A 107 -8.93 11.54 -4.04
C GLU A 107 -7.78 11.19 -5.01
N GLY A 108 -8.04 11.18 -6.32
CA GLY A 108 -7.07 10.76 -7.34
C GLY A 108 -6.93 9.23 -7.47
N ASN A 109 -7.76 8.43 -6.79
CA ASN A 109 -7.72 6.97 -6.92
C ASN A 109 -8.41 6.53 -8.22
N THR A 110 -7.68 5.80 -9.07
CA THR A 110 -8.22 5.12 -10.26
C THR A 110 -8.93 3.81 -9.88
N PRO A 111 -9.71 3.18 -10.77
CA PRO A 111 -10.28 1.85 -10.54
C PRO A 111 -9.23 0.81 -10.11
N LEU A 112 -8.00 0.90 -10.66
CA LEU A 112 -6.90 0.00 -10.30
C LEU A 112 -6.40 0.23 -8.87
N HIS A 113 -6.37 1.48 -8.37
CA HIS A 113 -6.04 1.76 -6.96
C HIS A 113 -7.03 1.05 -6.03
N GLU A 114 -8.32 1.19 -6.32
CA GLU A 114 -9.38 0.66 -5.47
C GLU A 114 -9.42 -0.88 -5.50
N ALA A 115 -9.31 -1.50 -6.68
CA ALA A 115 -9.20 -2.94 -6.80
C ALA A 115 -7.96 -3.49 -6.06
N ALA A 116 -6.85 -2.78 -6.16
CA ALA A 116 -5.60 -3.16 -5.50
C ALA A 116 -5.68 -3.07 -3.97
N GLU A 117 -6.26 -1.99 -3.45
CA GLU A 117 -6.49 -1.81 -2.02
C GLU A 117 -7.42 -2.88 -1.46
N CYS A 118 -8.55 -3.14 -2.14
CA CYS A 118 -9.55 -4.10 -1.70
C CYS A 118 -9.10 -5.56 -1.86
N GLY A 119 -8.07 -5.84 -2.67
CA GLY A 119 -7.54 -7.19 -2.84
C GLY A 119 -8.24 -8.01 -3.93
N HIS A 120 -8.97 -7.35 -4.83
CA HIS A 120 -9.81 -8.00 -5.84
C HIS A 120 -8.97 -8.46 -7.03
N VAL A 121 -8.32 -9.62 -6.87
CA VAL A 121 -7.33 -10.16 -7.80
C VAL A 121 -7.87 -10.28 -9.23
N GLU A 122 -9.12 -10.74 -9.40
CA GLU A 122 -9.67 -10.95 -10.74
C GLU A 122 -9.93 -9.62 -11.46
N VAL A 123 -10.50 -8.64 -10.78
CA VAL A 123 -10.66 -7.27 -11.30
C VAL A 123 -9.29 -6.68 -11.66
N VAL A 124 -8.27 -6.84 -10.80
CA VAL A 124 -6.91 -6.40 -11.11
C VAL A 124 -6.38 -7.05 -12.40
N ASN A 125 -6.57 -8.37 -12.57
CA ASN A 125 -6.16 -9.06 -13.79
C ASN A 125 -6.88 -8.52 -15.03
N ILE A 126 -8.19 -8.26 -14.94
CA ILE A 126 -9.00 -7.70 -16.03
C ILE A 126 -8.48 -6.31 -16.42
N LEU A 127 -8.29 -5.42 -15.44
CA LEU A 127 -7.79 -4.07 -15.66
C LEU A 127 -6.39 -4.05 -16.28
N LEU A 128 -5.49 -4.93 -15.83
CA LEU A 128 -4.13 -5.03 -16.36
C LEU A 128 -4.08 -5.60 -17.79
N LYS A 129 -4.93 -6.59 -18.12
CA LYS A 129 -4.95 -7.23 -19.45
C LYS A 129 -5.38 -6.29 -20.56
N ASN A 130 -6.30 -5.36 -20.30
CA ASN A 130 -6.79 -4.44 -21.32
C ASN A 130 -5.78 -3.35 -21.71
N GLY A 131 -4.64 -3.23 -21.02
CA GLY A 131 -3.51 -2.37 -21.42
C GLY A 131 -3.76 -0.86 -21.38
N GLN A 132 -4.99 -0.43 -21.10
CA GLN A 132 -5.40 0.98 -21.05
C GLN A 132 -5.18 1.61 -19.66
N CYS A 133 -4.91 0.80 -18.63
CA CYS A 133 -4.72 1.30 -17.27
C CYS A 133 -3.29 1.79 -17.05
N ASP A 134 -3.14 2.98 -16.48
CA ASP A 134 -1.86 3.44 -15.95
C ASP A 134 -1.56 2.71 -14.62
N ILE A 135 -0.68 1.71 -14.70
CA ILE A 135 -0.27 0.89 -13.56
C ILE A 135 0.50 1.68 -12.48
N ASN A 136 1.08 2.83 -12.85
CA ASN A 136 1.88 3.67 -11.98
C ASN A 136 1.20 5.02 -11.68
N ALA A 137 -0.11 5.12 -11.96
CA ALA A 137 -0.91 6.30 -11.66
C ALA A 137 -0.72 6.69 -10.18
N LYS A 138 -0.63 8.00 -9.91
CA LYS A 138 -0.50 8.53 -8.55
C LYS A 138 -1.80 9.19 -8.13
N ASN A 139 -2.29 8.83 -6.95
CA ASN A 139 -3.37 9.56 -6.29
C ASN A 139 -2.86 10.87 -5.64
N LEU A 140 -3.74 11.62 -4.96
CA LEU A 140 -3.36 12.89 -4.33
C LEU A 140 -2.33 12.76 -3.21
N PHE A 141 -2.13 11.56 -2.67
CA PHE A 141 -1.08 11.25 -1.69
C PHE A 141 0.23 10.78 -2.37
N GLY A 142 0.30 10.84 -3.70
CA GLY A 142 1.42 10.32 -4.47
C GLY A 142 1.51 8.79 -4.50
N GLN A 143 0.51 8.08 -3.95
CA GLN A 143 0.53 6.62 -3.84
C GLN A 143 0.13 5.98 -5.16
N THR A 144 0.78 4.87 -5.49
CA THR A 144 0.45 4.03 -6.65
C THR A 144 -0.47 2.87 -6.27
N PRO A 145 -1.11 2.17 -7.23
CA PRO A 145 -1.87 0.96 -6.94
C PRO A 145 -1.06 -0.11 -6.19
N LEU A 146 0.24 -0.25 -6.51
CA LEU A 146 1.15 -1.16 -5.80
C LEU A 146 1.26 -0.78 -4.31
N MET A 147 1.41 0.50 -4.00
CA MET A 147 1.48 0.97 -2.61
C MET A 147 0.19 0.68 -1.85
N ARG A 148 -0.98 0.85 -2.49
CA ARG A 148 -2.28 0.51 -1.87
C ARG A 148 -2.42 -0.98 -1.61
N ALA A 149 -1.95 -1.85 -2.52
CA ALA A 149 -1.95 -3.31 -2.31
C ALA A 149 -1.01 -3.74 -1.18
N VAL A 150 0.15 -3.09 -1.05
CA VAL A 150 1.11 -3.36 0.03
C VAL A 150 0.56 -2.89 1.37
N PHE A 151 -0.10 -1.73 1.42
CA PHE A 151 -0.73 -1.20 2.62
C PHE A 151 -1.74 -2.19 3.25
N THR A 152 -2.43 -2.98 2.43
CA THR A 152 -3.38 -4.00 2.89
C THR A 152 -2.80 -5.42 2.98
N ASP A 153 -1.49 -5.59 2.76
CA ASP A 153 -0.76 -6.87 2.67
C ASP A 153 -1.40 -7.90 1.71
N ASN A 154 -2.02 -7.42 0.62
CA ASN A 154 -2.64 -8.27 -0.39
C ASN A 154 -1.57 -8.85 -1.35
N LEU A 155 -0.80 -9.82 -0.86
CA LEU A 155 0.34 -10.41 -1.57
C LEU A 155 0.02 -10.85 -3.01
N GLU A 156 -1.16 -11.42 -3.25
CA GLU A 156 -1.49 -11.92 -4.59
C GLU A 156 -1.68 -10.78 -5.60
N VAL A 157 -2.29 -9.67 -5.18
CA VAL A 157 -2.38 -8.44 -5.97
C VAL A 157 -0.98 -7.84 -6.18
N VAL A 158 -0.16 -7.77 -5.12
CA VAL A 158 1.23 -7.28 -5.22
C VAL A 158 1.99 -8.07 -6.29
N LYS A 159 1.91 -9.41 -6.28
CA LYS A 159 2.53 -10.26 -7.30
C LYS A 159 2.01 -9.97 -8.71
N ARG A 160 0.71 -9.72 -8.89
CA ARG A 160 0.13 -9.39 -10.20
C ARG A 160 0.65 -8.06 -10.72
N LEU A 161 0.64 -7.03 -9.89
CA LEU A 161 1.12 -5.69 -10.22
C LEU A 161 2.62 -5.69 -10.57
N VAL A 162 3.45 -6.32 -9.75
CA VAL A 162 4.90 -6.45 -10.03
C VAL A 162 5.16 -7.21 -11.33
N LYS A 163 4.46 -8.32 -11.58
CA LYS A 163 4.59 -9.07 -12.85
C LYS A 163 4.13 -8.26 -14.07
N ALA A 164 3.17 -7.36 -13.89
CA ALA A 164 2.68 -6.47 -14.95
C ALA A 164 3.56 -5.23 -15.16
N GLY A 165 4.68 -5.11 -14.45
CA GLY A 165 5.66 -4.04 -14.67
C GLY A 165 5.44 -2.79 -13.82
N SER A 166 4.82 -2.91 -12.64
CA SER A 166 4.78 -1.80 -11.67
C SER A 166 6.19 -1.34 -11.31
N ASP A 167 6.39 -0.03 -11.27
CA ASP A 167 7.66 0.59 -10.90
C ASP A 167 7.83 0.56 -9.37
N LEU A 168 8.81 -0.23 -8.92
CA LEU A 168 9.12 -0.45 -7.50
C LEU A 168 9.80 0.77 -6.83
N HIS A 169 10.32 1.72 -7.62
CA HIS A 169 11.09 2.87 -7.13
C HIS A 169 10.23 4.14 -7.01
N ARG A 170 8.93 4.06 -7.32
CA ARG A 170 8.02 5.16 -7.06
C ARG A 170 7.92 5.42 -5.56
N VAL A 171 7.80 6.70 -5.25
CA VAL A 171 7.61 7.21 -3.89
C VAL A 171 6.32 8.02 -3.77
N ASP A 172 5.70 7.97 -2.60
CA ASP A 172 4.54 8.77 -2.24
C ASP A 172 4.91 10.23 -1.94
N SER A 173 3.96 11.04 -1.48
CA SER A 173 4.20 12.45 -1.17
C SER A 173 5.17 12.69 -0.01
N LEU A 174 5.42 11.68 0.82
CA LEU A 174 6.38 11.72 1.93
C LEU A 174 7.75 11.17 1.51
N GLY A 175 7.92 10.75 0.26
CA GLY A 175 9.13 10.10 -0.22
C GLY A 175 9.20 8.61 0.13
N LYS A 176 8.10 8.01 0.62
CA LYS A 176 8.10 6.60 1.01
C LYS A 176 7.84 5.70 -0.19
N SER A 177 8.69 4.68 -0.34
CA SER A 177 8.48 3.62 -1.31
C SER A 177 7.43 2.60 -0.84
N ALA A 178 6.98 1.73 -1.76
CA ALA A 178 6.10 0.62 -1.41
C ALA A 178 6.68 -0.27 -0.29
N LEU A 179 8.00 -0.51 -0.30
CA LEU A 179 8.68 -1.28 0.74
C LEU A 179 8.63 -0.58 2.11
N MET A 180 8.82 0.74 2.17
CA MET A 180 8.73 1.49 3.42
C MET A 180 7.31 1.50 3.98
N ILE A 181 6.30 1.67 3.13
CA ILE A 181 4.89 1.59 3.52
C ILE A 181 4.59 0.21 4.13
N GLY A 182 5.06 -0.86 3.48
CA GLY A 182 4.87 -2.21 4.00
C GLY A 182 5.52 -2.44 5.38
N LEU A 183 6.72 -1.89 5.61
CA LEU A 183 7.39 -2.00 6.91
C LEU A 183 6.68 -1.22 8.02
N GLN A 184 6.11 -0.06 7.68
CA GLN A 184 5.33 0.77 8.59
C GLN A 184 4.02 0.06 9.00
N GLU A 185 3.34 -0.58 8.05
CA GLU A 185 2.04 -1.22 8.28
C GLU A 185 2.16 -2.70 8.71
N GLY A 186 3.37 -3.26 8.75
CA GLY A 186 3.61 -4.66 9.12
C GLY A 186 3.25 -5.67 8.03
N ALA A 187 3.24 -5.26 6.76
CA ALA A 187 2.96 -6.09 5.59
C ALA A 187 4.15 -7.00 5.22
N GLU A 188 4.48 -7.93 6.12
CA GLU A 188 5.66 -8.79 6.05
C GLU A 188 5.77 -9.54 4.73
N ARG A 189 4.68 -10.19 4.29
CA ARG A 189 4.66 -11.02 3.09
C ARG A 189 4.94 -10.19 1.85
N SER A 190 4.31 -9.03 1.76
CA SER A 190 4.52 -8.09 0.66
C SER A 190 5.96 -7.56 0.67
N CYS A 191 6.52 -7.18 1.82
CA CYS A 191 7.90 -6.71 1.92
C CYS A 191 8.91 -7.77 1.47
N LEU A 192 8.79 -9.02 1.94
CA LEU A 192 9.67 -10.11 1.55
C LEU A 192 9.64 -10.37 0.03
N TYR A 193 8.45 -10.27 -0.57
CA TYR A 193 8.30 -10.40 -2.01
C TYR A 193 8.94 -9.23 -2.78
N LEU A 194 8.72 -7.99 -2.33
CA LEU A 194 9.32 -6.79 -2.93
C LEU A 194 10.86 -6.83 -2.90
N ILE A 195 11.45 -7.24 -1.77
CA ILE A 195 12.91 -7.44 -1.66
C ILE A 195 13.39 -8.48 -2.68
N LYS A 196 12.65 -9.59 -2.84
CA LYS A 196 12.98 -10.62 -3.84
C LYS A 196 12.81 -10.11 -5.28
N ALA A 197 11.86 -9.20 -5.51
CA ALA A 197 11.60 -8.59 -6.81
C ALA A 197 12.61 -7.50 -7.19
N GLY A 198 13.57 -7.16 -6.30
CA GLY A 198 14.62 -6.20 -6.58
C GLY A 198 14.30 -4.76 -6.19
N SER A 199 13.36 -4.54 -5.25
CA SER A 199 13.17 -3.20 -4.68
C SER A 199 14.45 -2.65 -4.06
N ASP A 200 14.72 -1.36 -4.26
CA ASP A 200 15.88 -0.71 -3.67
C ASP A 200 15.73 -0.61 -2.13
N VAL A 201 16.62 -1.31 -1.43
CA VAL A 201 16.67 -1.39 0.04
C VAL A 201 17.41 -0.22 0.70
N ASN A 202 17.96 0.70 -0.09
CA ASN A 202 18.76 1.84 0.37
C ASN A 202 18.06 3.19 0.15
N MET A 203 16.79 3.19 -0.24
CA MET A 203 15.99 4.40 -0.35
C MET A 203 15.82 5.10 1.01
N THR A 204 15.61 6.40 0.94
CA THR A 204 15.31 7.27 2.08
C THR A 204 14.11 8.15 1.76
N ASP A 205 13.26 8.38 2.75
CA ASP A 205 12.13 9.31 2.61
C ASP A 205 12.58 10.79 2.71
N HIS A 206 11.62 11.73 2.65
CA HIS A 206 11.92 13.16 2.72
C HIS A 206 12.47 13.61 4.09
N GLU A 207 12.25 12.83 5.14
CA GLU A 207 12.81 13.07 6.48
C GLU A 207 14.20 12.42 6.65
N GLY A 208 14.67 11.70 5.64
CA GLY A 208 15.95 11.00 5.65
C GLY A 208 15.90 9.61 6.30
N HIS A 209 14.73 9.10 6.67
CA HIS A 209 14.58 7.76 7.23
C HIS A 209 14.80 6.69 6.15
N SER A 210 15.74 5.78 6.41
CA SER A 210 16.06 4.67 5.50
C SER A 210 15.05 3.52 5.60
N VAL A 211 15.06 2.59 4.63
CA VAL A 211 14.25 1.37 4.72
C VAL A 211 14.51 0.59 6.03
N LEU A 212 15.79 0.51 6.45
CA LEU A 212 16.16 -0.15 7.71
C LEU A 212 15.55 0.56 8.92
N PHE A 213 15.48 1.89 8.92
CA PHE A 213 14.81 2.67 9.97
C PHE A 213 13.40 2.16 10.20
N TYR A 214 12.60 2.05 9.13
CA TYR A 214 11.21 1.57 9.22
C TYR A 214 11.11 0.14 9.72
N SER A 215 12.04 -0.74 9.32
CA SER A 215 12.04 -2.13 9.78
C SER A 215 12.35 -2.28 11.28
N VAL A 216 13.13 -1.36 11.84
CA VAL A 216 13.59 -1.41 13.24
C VAL A 216 12.62 -0.71 14.19
N HIS A 217 11.94 0.36 13.77
CA HIS A 217 10.97 1.11 14.59
C HIS A 217 9.53 0.64 14.41
N SER A 218 9.34 -0.45 13.67
CA SER A 218 8.05 -1.08 13.47
C SER A 218 7.57 -1.72 14.77
N SER A 219 6.31 -1.49 15.16
CA SER A 219 5.72 -2.15 16.35
C SER A 219 5.39 -3.63 16.12
N TYR A 220 5.70 -4.18 14.95
CA TYR A 220 5.38 -5.56 14.58
C TYR A 220 6.62 -6.45 14.75
N LEU A 221 6.51 -7.49 15.58
CA LEU A 221 7.62 -8.41 15.87
C LEU A 221 8.15 -9.11 14.61
N HIS A 222 7.26 -9.42 13.66
CA HIS A 222 7.59 -10.12 12.43
C HIS A 222 8.45 -9.30 11.45
N THR A 223 8.57 -7.99 11.65
CA THR A 223 9.41 -7.11 10.82
C THR A 223 10.90 -7.39 11.02
N LEU A 224 11.29 -8.08 12.09
CA LEU A 224 12.67 -8.50 12.35
C LEU A 224 13.21 -9.46 11.26
N ASP A 225 12.37 -10.36 10.77
CA ASP A 225 12.77 -11.29 9.71
C ASP A 225 12.97 -10.56 8.37
N VAL A 226 12.15 -9.54 8.11
CA VAL A 226 12.33 -8.62 6.98
C VAL A 226 13.63 -7.83 7.16
N ALA A 227 13.92 -7.30 8.34
CA ALA A 227 15.17 -6.57 8.64
C ALA A 227 16.42 -7.45 8.41
N LYS A 228 16.41 -8.70 8.88
CA LYS A 228 17.47 -9.68 8.60
C LYS A 228 17.62 -9.91 7.10
N LYS A 229 16.52 -9.95 6.34
CA LYS A 229 16.56 -10.12 4.88
C LYS A 229 17.10 -8.88 4.17
N LEU A 230 16.76 -7.67 4.62
CA LEU A 230 17.30 -6.41 4.10
C LEU A 230 18.84 -6.35 4.24
N ILE A 231 19.36 -6.71 5.41
CA ILE A 231 20.82 -6.74 5.65
C ILE A 231 21.50 -7.74 4.71
N LYS A 232 20.89 -8.91 4.50
CA LYS A 232 21.39 -9.90 3.54
C LYS A 232 21.30 -9.42 2.08
N ALA A 233 20.30 -8.62 1.75
CA ALA A 233 20.11 -8.02 0.43
C ALA A 233 21.08 -6.85 0.15
N GLY A 234 21.95 -6.48 1.10
CA GLY A 234 22.94 -5.43 0.91
C GLY A 234 22.46 -4.04 1.35
N CYS A 235 21.49 -3.97 2.26
CA CYS A 235 21.12 -2.71 2.90
C CYS A 235 22.32 -2.10 3.64
N ASP A 236 22.59 -0.83 3.38
CA ASP A 236 23.60 -0.06 4.08
C ASP A 236 23.06 0.37 5.45
N ILE A 237 23.56 -0.32 6.48
CA ILE A 237 23.19 -0.12 7.87
C ILE A 237 23.47 1.30 8.35
N LEU A 238 24.55 1.90 7.84
CA LEU A 238 25.03 3.20 8.28
C LEU A 238 24.52 4.35 7.41
N ARG A 239 23.84 4.05 6.30
CA ARG A 239 23.23 5.07 5.44
C ARG A 239 22.09 5.77 6.18
N ASN A 240 22.25 7.07 6.36
CA ASN A 240 21.33 7.93 7.12
C ASN A 240 20.94 7.27 8.46
N ALA A 241 21.95 6.95 9.26
CA ALA A 241 21.79 6.34 10.57
C ALA A 241 21.23 7.31 11.64
N SER A 242 20.26 8.16 11.26
CA SER A 242 19.54 9.07 12.15
C SER A 242 18.92 8.32 13.34
N TRP A 243 18.46 7.09 13.12
CA TRP A 243 17.99 6.20 14.18
C TRP A 243 19.00 5.92 15.30
N LEU A 244 20.30 6.00 15.04
CA LEU A 244 21.29 5.85 16.10
C LEU A 244 21.09 6.94 17.16
N VAL A 245 20.73 8.16 16.76
CA VAL A 245 20.62 9.32 17.66
C VAL A 245 19.41 9.20 18.60
N ASP A 246 18.22 8.87 18.07
CA ASP A 246 16.94 8.87 18.80
C ASP A 246 16.62 7.59 19.57
N SER A 247 17.34 6.50 19.29
CA SER A 247 17.10 5.16 19.85
C SER A 247 17.19 5.04 21.39
N LYS A 248 17.72 6.03 22.11
CA LYS A 248 17.76 6.02 23.59
C LYS A 248 16.37 6.12 24.22
N ASN A 249 15.43 6.83 23.59
CA ASN A 249 14.06 7.01 24.09
C ASN A 249 13.00 6.21 23.34
N ASP A 250 13.36 5.57 22.23
CA ASP A 250 12.40 4.81 21.43
C ASP A 250 12.13 3.41 22.01
N ARG A 251 10.91 3.24 22.54
CA ARG A 251 10.39 1.98 23.08
C ARG A 251 10.02 0.98 21.98
N ASN A 252 9.81 1.43 20.75
CA ASN A 252 9.39 0.61 19.61
C ASN A 252 10.58 0.13 18.75
N CYS A 253 11.80 0.41 19.18
CA CYS A 253 13.02 -0.01 18.49
C CYS A 253 13.29 -1.50 18.79
N LEU A 254 13.02 -2.37 17.81
CA LEU A 254 13.19 -3.84 17.85
C LEU A 254 14.63 -4.31 18.16
N LEU A 255 15.60 -3.39 18.22
CA LEU A 255 16.96 -3.60 18.75
C LEU A 255 16.99 -3.99 20.24
N LEU A 256 15.85 -4.16 20.92
CA LEU A 256 15.81 -4.61 22.30
C LEU A 256 15.63 -6.14 22.43
N GLU A 257 15.19 -6.82 21.38
CA GLU A 257 14.55 -8.13 21.57
C GLU A 257 15.36 -9.33 21.07
N ASP A 258 16.37 -9.16 20.20
CA ASP A 258 17.11 -10.29 19.62
C ASP A 258 18.65 -10.08 19.59
N PRO A 259 19.41 -10.70 20.51
CA PRO A 259 20.87 -10.71 20.49
C PRO A 259 21.48 -11.30 19.20
N LYS A 260 20.75 -12.19 18.49
CA LYS A 260 21.19 -12.71 17.19
C LYS A 260 21.08 -11.66 16.10
N PHE A 261 20.12 -10.73 16.20
CA PHE A 261 20.04 -9.62 15.27
C PHE A 261 21.19 -8.64 15.46
N HIS A 262 21.60 -8.39 16.72
CA HIS A 262 22.78 -7.55 17.03
C HIS A 262 24.05 -8.09 16.39
N SER A 263 24.30 -9.40 16.51
CA SER A 263 25.49 -10.01 15.91
C SER A 263 25.49 -9.92 14.39
N VAL A 264 24.32 -10.06 13.75
CA VAL A 264 24.17 -9.89 12.30
C VAL A 264 24.52 -8.45 11.89
N LEU A 265 23.98 -7.44 12.58
CA LEU A 265 24.30 -6.02 12.31
C LEU A 265 25.81 -5.75 12.46
N LEU A 266 26.39 -6.13 13.59
CA LEU A 266 27.82 -5.89 13.89
C LEU A 266 28.74 -6.57 12.89
N SER A 267 28.45 -7.83 12.54
CA SER A 267 29.24 -8.59 11.57
C SER A 267 29.29 -7.90 10.21
N LYS A 268 28.18 -7.27 9.79
CA LYS A 268 28.09 -6.60 8.50
C LYS A 268 28.78 -5.23 8.49
N VAL A 269 28.88 -4.57 9.65
CA VAL A 269 29.67 -3.35 9.85
C VAL A 269 31.17 -3.66 10.06
N GLY A 270 31.55 -4.94 10.24
CA GLY A 270 32.93 -5.38 10.45
C GLY A 270 33.38 -5.36 11.92
N ILE A 271 32.44 -5.25 12.85
CA ILE A 271 32.69 -5.28 14.30
C ILE A 271 32.54 -6.72 14.78
N LYS A 272 33.57 -7.27 15.44
CA LYS A 272 33.59 -8.67 15.93
C LYS A 272 33.00 -8.85 17.33
N GLU A 273 32.64 -7.76 18.00
CA GLU A 273 32.12 -7.78 19.36
C GLU A 273 30.69 -8.35 19.42
N LYS A 274 30.37 -9.04 20.52
CA LYS A 274 29.01 -9.51 20.80
C LYS A 274 28.41 -8.62 21.87
N HIS A 275 27.39 -7.84 21.51
CA HIS A 275 26.68 -7.00 22.47
C HIS A 275 25.33 -7.63 22.85
N HIS A 276 25.15 -7.89 24.14
CA HIS A 276 23.87 -8.35 24.70
C HIS A 276 22.95 -7.18 25.07
N LYS A 277 23.48 -5.97 25.21
CA LYS A 277 22.72 -4.76 25.58
C LYS A 277 22.63 -3.79 24.40
N LYS A 278 21.44 -3.23 24.20
CA LYS A 278 21.15 -2.21 23.17
C LYS A 278 22.08 -0.99 23.26
N GLN A 279 22.37 -0.52 24.47
CA GLN A 279 23.19 0.69 24.67
C GLN A 279 24.60 0.53 24.12
N ASP A 280 25.23 -0.62 24.35
CA ASP A 280 26.58 -0.94 23.88
C ASP A 280 26.63 -1.10 22.35
N LEU A 281 25.57 -1.68 21.77
CA LEU A 281 25.43 -1.76 20.32
C LEU A 281 25.33 -0.37 19.69
N ILE A 282 24.45 0.48 20.22
CA ILE A 282 24.22 1.83 19.66
C ILE A 282 25.47 2.70 19.81
N SER A 283 26.16 2.67 20.95
CA SER A 283 27.38 3.46 21.14
C SER A 283 28.47 3.06 20.13
N THR A 284 28.66 1.76 19.91
CA THR A 284 29.66 1.25 18.97
C THR A 284 29.30 1.60 17.51
N LEU A 285 28.02 1.49 17.15
CA LEU A 285 27.54 1.92 15.84
C LEU A 285 27.66 3.43 15.61
N LYS A 286 27.45 4.26 16.65
CA LYS A 286 27.68 5.71 16.59
C LYS A 286 29.14 6.05 16.33
N ILE A 287 30.06 5.42 17.05
CA ILE A 287 31.50 5.65 16.89
C ILE A 287 31.93 5.28 15.47
N THR A 288 31.47 4.13 14.96
CA THR A 288 31.78 3.70 13.59
C THR A 288 31.17 4.60 12.52
N PHE A 289 29.94 5.08 12.72
CA PHE A 289 29.32 6.07 11.82
C PHE A 289 30.10 7.39 11.77
N GLN A 290 30.44 7.96 12.94
CA GLN A 290 31.25 9.19 13.02
C GLN A 290 32.63 9.00 12.39
N GLY A 291 33.25 7.83 12.60
CA GLY A 291 34.52 7.48 12.00
C GLY A 291 34.49 7.38 10.47
N ARG A 292 33.38 6.91 9.87
CA ARG A 292 33.19 6.91 8.40
C ARG A 292 32.98 8.32 7.85
N SER A 293 32.05 9.07 8.44
CA SER A 293 31.74 10.44 8.02
C SER A 293 32.99 11.34 8.00
N ASN A 294 33.85 11.22 9.01
CA ASN A 294 35.12 11.96 9.08
C ASN A 294 36.16 11.55 8.03
N ARG A 295 36.09 10.33 7.47
CA ARG A 295 36.97 9.89 6.37
C ARG A 295 36.45 10.38 5.03
N ASP A 296 35.15 10.30 4.82
CA ASP A 296 34.49 10.73 3.58
C ASP A 296 34.64 12.25 3.39
N SER A 297 34.54 13.04 4.47
CA SER A 297 34.78 14.49 4.43
C SER A 297 36.24 14.85 4.12
N LYS A 298 37.21 14.13 4.68
CA LYS A 298 38.64 14.32 4.39
C LYS A 298 39.03 13.90 2.97
N CYS A 299 38.41 12.86 2.41
CA CYS A 299 38.67 12.44 1.03
C CYS A 299 38.04 13.40 0.00
N ALA A 300 36.99 14.13 0.38
CA ALA A 300 36.36 15.13 -0.50
C ALA A 300 37.09 16.49 -0.53
N THR A 301 38.12 16.70 0.31
CA THR A 301 38.89 17.96 0.40
C THR A 301 40.30 17.88 -0.20
N LEU A 302 40.67 16.75 -0.82
CA LEU A 302 41.93 16.55 -1.54
C LEU A 302 41.65 16.44 -3.04
#